data_AF-A0A948CT36-F1
#
_entry.id   AF-A0A948CT36-F1
#
_cell.length_a   1.000
_cell.length_b   1.000
_cell.length_c   1.000
_cell.angle_alpha   90.00
_cell.angle_beta   90.00
_cell.angle_gamma   90.00
#
_symmetry.space_group_name_H-M   'P 1'
#
loop_
_entity.id
_entity.type
_entity.pdbx_description
1 polymer ?
#
loop_
_entity_poly.entity_id
_entity_poly.type
_entity_poly.pdbx_seq_one_letter_code
_entity_poly.pdbx_strand_id
1 'polypeptide(L)'
;LEADYRRELRSHFDIEFNHLFALANMPIKRFGSTLVSKGEFKPYMDLLKSNFSEANLESLMCRNLVSVDWLGNLYDCDFNQQLDLPVPGKENRHLRDLLNVDIAGSEIAIADHCFGCTAGQGSSCGGAL
;
A
#
# COMPACT_ATOMS: atom_id res chain seq x y z
N LEU A 1 -21.16 2.30 4.27
CA LEU A 1 -19.83 1.81 4.70
C LEU A 1 -19.00 2.91 5.34
N GLU A 2 -18.51 3.94 4.63
CA GLU A 2 -17.73 5.02 5.27
C GLU A 2 -18.51 5.70 6.42
N ALA A 3 -19.77 6.08 6.18
CA ALA A 3 -20.63 6.68 7.21
C ALA A 3 -20.83 5.75 8.43
N ASP A 4 -20.84 4.43 8.20
CA ASP A 4 -20.92 3.44 9.27
C ASP A 4 -19.61 3.40 10.05
N TYR A 5 -18.45 3.34 9.39
CA TYR A 5 -17.15 3.42 10.07
C TYR A 5 -17.03 4.68 10.92
N ARG A 6 -17.43 5.86 10.41
CA ARG A 6 -17.45 7.10 11.21
C ARG A 6 -18.34 6.99 12.44
N ARG A 7 -19.56 6.48 12.28
CA ARG A 7 -20.53 6.34 13.37
C ARG A 7 -20.02 5.38 14.44
N GLU A 8 -19.67 4.16 14.05
CA GLU A 8 -19.30 3.08 14.98
C GLU A 8 -17.95 3.36 15.66
N LEU A 9 -16.95 3.88 14.93
CA LEU A 9 -15.63 4.18 15.51
C LEU A 9 -15.70 5.34 16.53
N ARG A 10 -16.52 6.35 16.23
CA ARG A 10 -16.76 7.46 17.17
C ARG A 10 -17.55 6.99 18.40
N SER A 11 -18.66 6.27 18.20
CA SER A 11 -19.56 5.89 19.31
C SER A 11 -18.94 4.91 20.29
N HIS A 12 -18.10 3.99 19.80
CA HIS A 12 -17.56 2.91 20.63
C HIS A 12 -16.13 3.14 21.11
N PHE A 13 -15.33 3.95 20.40
CA PHE A 13 -13.89 4.06 20.66
C PHE A 13 -13.36 5.49 20.69
N ASP A 14 -14.21 6.51 20.48
CA ASP A 14 -13.82 7.92 20.37
C ASP A 14 -12.78 8.18 19.24
N ILE A 15 -12.77 7.31 18.23
CA ILE A 15 -11.86 7.39 17.08
C ILE A 15 -12.51 8.21 15.96
N GLU A 16 -11.81 9.27 15.52
CA GLU A 16 -12.18 10.08 14.36
C GLU A 16 -11.75 9.39 13.06
N PHE A 17 -12.72 8.88 12.30
CA PHE A 17 -12.48 8.29 10.99
C PHE A 17 -12.55 9.35 9.89
N ASN A 18 -11.57 9.36 8.98
CA ASN A 18 -11.38 10.41 7.98
C ASN A 18 -11.85 10.03 6.57
N HIS A 19 -11.34 8.99 5.94
CA HIS A 19 -11.72 8.60 4.57
C HIS A 19 -11.60 7.10 4.38
N LEU A 20 -12.53 6.51 3.61
CA LEU A 20 -12.49 5.11 3.22
C LEU A 20 -11.90 4.95 1.82
N PHE A 21 -10.82 4.18 1.71
CA PHE A 21 -10.25 3.75 0.43
C PHE A 21 -10.46 2.24 0.27
N ALA A 22 -10.93 1.81 -0.90
CA ALA A 22 -11.16 0.41 -1.22
C ALA A 22 -10.27 -0.02 -2.40
N LEU A 23 -9.35 -0.96 -2.15
CA LEU A 23 -8.38 -1.45 -3.12
C LEU A 23 -8.52 -2.97 -3.22
N ALA A 24 -9.29 -3.47 -4.19
CA ALA A 24 -9.63 -4.90 -4.30
C ALA A 24 -8.74 -5.66 -5.32
N ASN A 25 -7.88 -4.95 -6.04
CA ASN A 25 -7.33 -5.43 -7.31
C ASN A 25 -5.82 -5.70 -7.22
N MET A 26 -5.22 -5.50 -6.04
CA MET A 26 -3.78 -5.70 -5.89
C MET A 26 -3.42 -7.19 -5.92
N PRO A 27 -2.40 -7.61 -6.71
CA PRO A 27 -2.07 -9.01 -6.95
C PRO A 27 -1.34 -9.68 -5.76
N ILE A 28 -1.82 -9.47 -4.54
CA ILE A 28 -1.26 -9.97 -3.29
C ILE A 28 -2.33 -10.74 -2.49
N LYS A 29 -1.88 -11.54 -1.52
CA LYS A 29 -2.71 -12.29 -0.56
C LYS A 29 -3.93 -12.95 -1.24
N ARG A 30 -5.16 -12.53 -0.89
CA ARG A 30 -6.41 -13.17 -1.33
C ARG A 30 -6.63 -13.06 -2.85
N PHE A 31 -6.46 -11.87 -3.42
CA PHE A 31 -6.66 -11.68 -4.86
C PHE A 31 -5.55 -12.37 -5.66
N GLY A 32 -4.29 -12.23 -5.22
CA GLY A 32 -3.16 -12.98 -5.79
C GLY A 32 -3.39 -14.50 -5.78
N SER A 33 -3.87 -15.05 -4.67
CA SER A 33 -4.20 -16.48 -4.56
C SER A 33 -5.32 -16.90 -5.52
N THR A 34 -6.31 -16.04 -5.72
CA THR A 34 -7.40 -16.28 -6.68
C THR A 34 -6.86 -16.34 -8.10
N LEU A 35 -6.02 -15.38 -8.49
CA LEU A 35 -5.36 -15.36 -9.80
C LEU A 35 -4.50 -16.61 -10.02
N VAL A 36 -3.73 -17.04 -9.01
CA VAL A 36 -2.94 -18.28 -9.09
C VAL A 36 -3.84 -19.50 -9.29
N SER A 37 -4.93 -19.60 -8.51
CA SER A 37 -5.87 -20.74 -8.61
C SER A 37 -6.56 -20.87 -9.98
N LYS A 38 -6.70 -19.74 -10.70
CA LYS A 38 -7.27 -19.68 -12.05
C LYS A 38 -6.24 -19.75 -13.18
N GLY A 39 -4.94 -19.79 -12.85
CA GLY A 39 -3.86 -19.70 -13.85
C GLY A 39 -3.70 -18.32 -14.50
N GLU A 40 -4.28 -17.27 -13.89
CA GLU A 40 -4.35 -15.91 -14.43
C GLU A 40 -3.25 -14.99 -13.87
N PHE A 41 -2.49 -15.43 -12.86
CA PHE A 41 -1.51 -14.58 -12.18
C PHE A 41 -0.45 -14.00 -13.12
N LYS A 42 0.17 -14.83 -13.97
CA LYS A 42 1.19 -14.39 -14.92
C LYS A 42 0.61 -13.42 -15.97
N PRO A 43 -0.49 -13.74 -16.69
CA PRO A 43 -1.15 -12.80 -17.58
C PRO A 43 -1.51 -11.47 -16.91
N TYR A 44 -2.00 -11.51 -15.67
CA TYR A 44 -2.35 -10.31 -14.92
C TYR A 44 -1.13 -9.45 -14.60
N MET A 45 -0.04 -10.06 -14.15
CA MET A 45 1.22 -9.34 -13.93
C MET A 45 1.79 -8.73 -15.21
N ASP A 46 1.68 -9.41 -16.35
CA ASP A 46 2.12 -8.89 -17.63
C ASP A 46 1.26 -7.70 -18.09
N LEU A 47 -0.06 -7.74 -17.82
CA LEU A 47 -0.95 -6.60 -18.02
C LEU A 47 -0.54 -5.39 -17.18
N LEU A 48 -0.25 -5.60 -15.88
CA LEU A 48 0.19 -4.49 -15.02
C LEU A 48 1.52 -3.88 -15.49
N LYS A 49 2.46 -4.74 -15.92
CA LYS A 49 3.76 -4.30 -16.45
C LYS A 49 3.60 -3.53 -17.77
N SER A 50 2.72 -3.96 -18.66
CA SER A 50 2.48 -3.28 -19.94
C SER A 50 1.72 -1.96 -19.79
N ASN A 51 0.97 -1.79 -18.70
CA ASN A 51 0.27 -0.55 -18.36
C ASN A 51 1.07 0.36 -17.41
N PHE A 52 2.36 0.08 -17.17
CA PHE A 52 3.21 0.99 -16.41
C PHE A 52 3.15 2.40 -17.01
N SER A 53 2.90 3.39 -16.14
CA SER A 53 2.89 4.80 -16.52
C SER A 53 3.75 5.60 -15.56
N GLU A 54 4.78 6.24 -16.09
CA GLU A 54 5.68 7.11 -15.32
C GLU A 54 4.92 8.31 -14.70
N ALA A 55 3.86 8.78 -15.36
CA ALA A 55 3.02 9.85 -14.84
C ALA A 55 2.31 9.49 -13.52
N ASN A 56 2.17 8.19 -13.21
CA ASN A 56 1.60 7.75 -11.94
C ASN A 56 2.62 7.75 -10.80
N LEU A 57 3.92 7.91 -11.08
CA LEU A 57 4.96 7.87 -10.03
C LEU A 57 4.76 8.98 -9.00
N GLU A 58 4.37 10.18 -9.42
CA GLU A 58 4.20 11.33 -8.52
C GLU A 58 3.06 11.13 -7.51
N SER A 59 2.05 10.34 -7.85
CA SER A 59 0.86 10.09 -7.01
C SER A 59 0.96 8.85 -6.14
N LEU A 60 2.10 8.13 -6.18
CA LEU A 60 2.28 6.92 -5.37
C LEU A 60 2.32 7.23 -3.86
N MET A 61 1.56 6.47 -3.08
CA MET A 61 1.55 6.59 -1.62
C MET A 61 2.95 6.44 -1.01
N CYS A 62 3.76 5.49 -1.48
CA CYS A 62 5.09 5.22 -0.93
C CYS A 62 6.10 6.37 -1.06
N ARG A 63 5.77 7.44 -1.79
CA ARG A 63 6.62 8.63 -1.89
C ARG A 63 6.35 9.68 -0.82
N ASN A 64 5.12 9.71 -0.30
CA ASN A 64 4.65 10.79 0.56
C ASN A 64 4.10 10.30 1.90
N LEU A 65 3.84 8.99 2.01
CA LEU A 65 3.30 8.34 3.19
C LEU A 65 4.23 7.22 3.64
N VAL A 66 4.15 6.89 4.93
CA VAL A 66 4.73 5.68 5.51
C VAL A 66 3.61 4.86 6.14
N SER A 67 3.76 3.54 6.13
CA SER A 67 2.89 2.66 6.89
C SER A 67 3.54 2.26 8.20
N VAL A 68 2.75 2.22 9.27
CA VAL A 68 3.20 1.85 10.61
C VAL A 68 2.33 0.70 11.11
N ASP A 69 2.95 -0.39 11.56
CA ASP A 69 2.20 -1.45 12.22
C ASP A 69 1.87 -1.13 13.68
N TRP A 70 1.10 -2.02 14.31
CA TRP A 70 0.66 -1.85 15.70
C TRP A 70 1.79 -1.95 16.74
N LEU A 71 2.96 -2.49 16.37
CA LEU A 71 4.17 -2.51 17.19
C LEU A 71 5.02 -1.26 16.98
N GLY A 72 4.70 -0.44 15.97
CA GLY A 72 5.43 0.76 15.61
C GLY A 72 6.52 0.53 14.56
N ASN A 73 6.59 -0.63 13.91
CA ASN A 73 7.54 -0.87 12.81
C ASN A 73 7.09 -0.12 11.55
N LEU A 74 8.06 0.42 10.81
CA LEU A 74 7.85 1.21 9.61
C LEU A 74 8.00 0.38 8.34
N TYR A 75 7.15 0.71 7.37
CA TYR A 75 7.14 0.19 6.00
C TYR A 75 6.93 1.35 5.03
N ASP A 76 7.41 1.23 3.79
CA ASP A 76 7.25 2.30 2.79
C ASP A 76 5.79 2.46 2.34
N CYS A 77 4.96 1.41 2.42
CA CYS A 77 3.52 1.47 2.14
C CYS A 77 2.76 0.34 2.83
N ASP A 78 1.44 0.43 2.78
CA ASP A 78 0.52 -0.59 3.31
C ASP A 78 0.74 -1.96 2.64
N PHE A 79 1.00 -2.02 1.34
CA PHE A 79 1.27 -3.27 0.65
C PHE A 79 2.61 -3.90 1.04
N ASN A 80 3.65 -3.09 1.26
CA ASN A 80 4.91 -3.57 1.83
C ASN A 80 4.67 -4.15 3.22
N GLN A 81 3.88 -3.48 4.06
CA GLN A 81 3.47 -4.02 5.36
C GLN A 81 2.68 -5.33 5.23
N GLN A 82 1.70 -5.43 4.32
CA GLN A 82 0.94 -6.67 4.11
C GLN A 82 1.82 -7.83 3.65
N LEU A 83 2.92 -7.54 2.93
CA LEU A 83 3.87 -8.53 2.43
C LEU A 83 5.05 -8.77 3.35
N ASP A 84 5.09 -8.12 4.52
CA ASP A 84 6.23 -8.16 5.44
C ASP A 84 7.56 -7.77 4.74
N LEU A 85 7.50 -6.82 3.79
CA LEU A 85 8.65 -6.34 3.02
C LEU A 85 9.30 -5.14 3.74
N PRO A 86 10.48 -5.31 4.36
CA PRO A 86 11.09 -4.26 5.19
C PRO A 86 11.68 -3.12 4.35
N VAL A 87 11.82 -1.96 4.98
CA VAL A 87 12.50 -0.78 4.40
C VAL A 87 13.97 -1.13 4.09
N PRO A 88 14.51 -0.77 2.92
CA PRO A 88 15.88 -1.11 2.54
C PRO A 88 16.93 -0.54 3.50
N GLY A 89 17.99 -1.32 3.73
CA GLY A 89 19.18 -0.87 4.46
C GLY A 89 19.00 -0.66 5.97
N LYS A 90 17.82 -0.92 6.55
CA LYS A 90 17.61 -0.94 8.01
C LYS A 90 16.58 -2.00 8.38
N GLU A 91 17.03 -3.10 8.98
CA GLU A 91 16.10 -3.99 9.69
C GLU A 91 15.47 -3.22 10.85
N ASN A 92 14.14 -3.11 10.87
CA ASN A 92 13.33 -2.59 11.98
C ASN A 92 13.46 -1.08 12.28
N ARG A 93 13.28 -0.20 11.28
CA ARG A 93 12.97 1.21 11.59
C ARG A 93 11.66 1.26 12.38
N HIS A 94 11.66 1.96 13.51
CA HIS A 94 10.48 2.16 14.34
C HIS A 94 10.01 3.62 14.23
N LEU A 95 8.71 3.86 14.33
CA LEU A 95 8.08 5.19 14.36
C LEU A 95 8.80 6.21 15.25
N ARG A 96 9.33 5.79 16.40
CA ARG A 96 10.06 6.68 17.34
C ARG A 96 11.34 7.26 16.72
N ASP A 97 11.93 6.57 15.75
CA ASP A 97 13.16 7.00 15.09
C ASP A 97 12.92 8.23 14.20
N LEU A 98 11.68 8.40 13.70
CA LEU A 98 11.30 9.57 12.88
C LEU A 98 11.32 10.89 13.66
N LEU A 99 11.39 10.84 14.99
CA LEU A 99 11.58 12.03 15.82
C LEU A 99 12.99 12.61 15.69
N ASN A 100 13.97 11.79 15.26
CA ASN A 100 15.38 12.16 15.25
C ASN A 100 16.04 11.98 13.86
N VAL A 101 15.35 11.34 12.92
CA VAL A 101 15.88 10.98 11.60
C VAL A 101 14.91 11.45 10.54
N ASP A 102 15.39 12.30 9.63
CA ASP A 102 14.70 12.58 8.38
C ASP A 102 14.92 11.40 7.42
N ILE A 103 13.82 10.92 6.84
CA ILE A 103 13.80 9.80 5.92
C ILE A 103 13.49 10.26 4.49
N ALA A 104 13.27 11.55 4.25
CA ALA A 104 13.05 12.10 2.92
C ALA A 104 14.22 11.74 1.99
N GLY A 105 13.88 11.23 0.80
CA GLY A 105 14.87 10.76 -0.18
C GLY A 105 15.49 9.39 0.13
N SER A 106 15.02 8.67 1.16
CA SER A 106 15.40 7.26 1.34
C SER A 106 14.94 6.40 0.16
N GLU A 107 15.67 5.32 -0.10
CA GLU A 107 15.23 4.30 -1.05
C GLU A 107 13.95 3.61 -0.54
N ILE A 108 13.06 3.28 -1.48
CA ILE A 108 11.79 2.58 -1.23
C ILE A 108 11.97 1.12 -1.62
N ALA A 109 11.55 0.18 -0.77
CA ALA A 109 11.50 -1.23 -1.14
C ALA A 109 10.44 -1.45 -2.23
N ILE A 110 10.86 -2.04 -3.35
CA ILE A 110 10.00 -2.35 -4.50
C ILE A 110 9.91 -3.86 -4.74
N ALA A 111 8.76 -4.31 -5.21
CA ALA A 111 8.51 -5.68 -5.64
C ALA A 111 7.45 -5.72 -6.76
N ASP A 112 7.11 -6.91 -7.25
CA ASP A 112 6.18 -7.09 -8.37
C ASP A 112 4.82 -6.39 -8.14
N HIS A 113 4.30 -6.37 -6.91
CA HIS A 113 3.02 -5.72 -6.60
C HIS A 113 3.03 -4.22 -6.90
N CYS A 114 4.19 -3.55 -6.91
CA CYS A 114 4.29 -2.11 -7.21
C CYS A 114 3.77 -1.77 -8.62
N PHE A 115 3.78 -2.74 -9.56
CA PHE A 115 3.17 -2.54 -10.87
C PHE A 115 1.65 -2.30 -10.79
N GLY A 116 0.98 -2.80 -9.76
CA GLY A 116 -0.42 -2.48 -9.48
C GLY A 116 -0.62 -1.00 -9.17
N CYS A 117 0.32 -0.41 -8.42
CA CYS A 117 0.28 1.01 -8.06
C CYS A 117 0.62 1.91 -9.26
N THR A 118 1.63 1.53 -10.05
CA THR A 118 2.10 2.33 -11.19
C THR A 118 1.23 2.23 -12.44
N ALA A 119 0.38 1.21 -12.56
CA ALA A 119 -0.53 1.05 -13.69
C ALA A 119 -1.72 2.03 -13.65
N GLY A 120 -2.04 2.62 -12.48
CA GLY A 120 -3.01 3.72 -12.32
C GLY A 120 -4.49 3.37 -12.45
N GLN A 121 -4.85 2.37 -13.27
CA GLN A 121 -6.23 1.99 -13.56
C GLN A 121 -6.70 0.84 -12.66
N GLY A 122 -7.42 1.16 -11.59
CA GLY A 122 -8.15 0.21 -10.75
C GLY A 122 -7.39 -0.49 -9.61
N SER A 123 -6.06 -0.48 -9.63
CA SER A 123 -5.22 -1.07 -8.55
C SER A 123 -4.43 -0.02 -7.77
N SER A 124 -4.60 1.25 -8.11
CA SER A 124 -3.73 2.30 -7.61
C SER A 124 -4.06 2.70 -6.18
N CYS A 125 -3.01 2.96 -5.41
CA CYS A 125 -3.03 3.68 -4.14
C CYS A 125 -3.67 5.08 -4.21
N GLY A 126 -4.07 5.54 -5.40
CA GLY A 126 -4.77 6.81 -5.61
C GLY A 126 -6.29 6.71 -5.63
N GLY A 127 -6.86 5.49 -5.64
CA GLY A 127 -8.30 5.28 -5.74
C GLY A 127 -8.86 5.79 -7.08
N ALA A 128 -9.09 4.88 -8.02
CA ALA A 128 -9.96 5.20 -9.15
C ALA A 128 -11.39 4.77 -8.76
N LEU A 129 -12.33 5.74 -8.83
CA LEU A 129 -13.78 5.54 -8.70
C LEU A 129 -14.31 4.49 -9.68
#